data_AF-A0A3N0YFD3-F1
#
_entry.id   AF-A0A3N0YFD3-F1
#
_cell.length_a   1.000
_cell.length_b   1.000
_cell.length_c   1.000
_cell.angle_alpha   90.00
_cell.angle_beta   90.00
_cell.angle_gamma   90.00
#
_symmetry.space_group_name_H-M   'P 1'
#
loop_
_entity.id
_entity.type
_entity.pdbx_description
1 polymer ?
#
loop_
_entity_poly.entity_id
_entity_poly.type
_entity_poly.pdbx_seq_one_letter_code
_entity_poly.pdbx_strand_id
1 'polypeptide(L)'
;MSESTTPGKKGNLTGSARKIKDNAADWHNLILKWERLNDEGSTIATKIVNLGLNKKSNTESDILMEGGSLAAGGFSENLKQSNQELEEECVKLQDVVDKMANIVSKMEKIVHAERGICELEAFQYGEKGRAEPMFHTWPTQKFAEVSSKLYESYKQELALKKTILQELAHTSNADVSMVYLSSWLYQPYIEDSGKLLLESLLLETGHRPL
;
A
#
# COMPACT_ATOMS: atom_id res chain seq x y z
N MET A 1 8.25 -45.57 -34.14
CA MET A 1 7.06 -44.70 -34.09
C MET A 1 7.16 -43.91 -32.81
N SER A 2 7.56 -42.64 -32.91
CA SER A 2 7.75 -41.77 -31.76
C SER A 2 6.93 -40.51 -32.05
N GLU A 3 5.67 -40.52 -31.61
CA GLU A 3 4.80 -39.34 -31.69
C GLU A 3 5.26 -38.32 -30.65
N SER A 4 5.81 -37.21 -31.14
CA SER A 4 6.05 -36.00 -30.38
C SER A 4 4.71 -35.34 -30.04
N THR A 5 4.40 -35.24 -28.75
CA THR A 5 3.32 -34.41 -28.23
C THR A 5 3.63 -32.94 -28.44
N THR A 6 2.91 -32.32 -29.39
CA THR A 6 2.97 -30.89 -29.67
C THR A 6 2.35 -30.09 -28.51
N PRO A 7 2.95 -29.00 -28.02
CA PRO A 7 2.35 -28.17 -26.98
C PRO A 7 1.11 -27.46 -27.53
N GLY A 8 0.00 -27.52 -26.79
CA GLY A 8 -1.25 -26.86 -27.15
C GLY A 8 -1.06 -25.37 -27.45
N LYS A 9 -1.49 -24.93 -28.64
CA LYS A 9 -1.52 -23.53 -29.04
C LYS A 9 -2.44 -22.75 -28.08
N LYS A 10 -1.84 -21.89 -27.25
CA LYS A 10 -2.57 -20.89 -26.46
C LYS A 10 -3.32 -19.96 -27.42
N GLY A 11 -4.63 -20.14 -27.56
CA GLY A 11 -5.48 -19.17 -28.24
C GLY A 11 -5.37 -17.81 -27.54
N ASN A 12 -5.51 -16.72 -28.30
CA ASN A 12 -5.57 -15.39 -27.71
C ASN A 12 -6.78 -15.32 -26.76
N LEU A 13 -6.55 -15.29 -25.44
CA LEU A 13 -7.60 -15.13 -24.43
C LEU A 13 -8.47 -13.92 -24.81
N THR A 14 -9.78 -14.05 -24.93
CA THR A 14 -10.69 -12.91 -25.16
C THR A 14 -11.73 -12.83 -24.04
N GLY A 15 -12.38 -11.67 -23.87
CA GLY A 15 -13.42 -11.48 -22.85
C GLY A 15 -12.90 -11.54 -21.41
N SER A 16 -13.67 -12.16 -20.53
CA SER A 16 -13.42 -12.20 -19.07
C SER A 16 -12.06 -12.78 -18.70
N ALA A 17 -11.59 -13.82 -19.39
CA ALA A 17 -10.30 -14.45 -19.09
C ALA A 17 -9.12 -13.49 -19.37
N ARG A 18 -9.18 -12.71 -20.46
CA ARG A 18 -8.17 -11.66 -20.68
C ARG A 18 -8.20 -10.62 -19.57
N LYS A 19 -9.40 -10.17 -19.18
CA LYS A 19 -9.54 -9.14 -18.15
C LYS A 19 -9.03 -9.60 -16.78
N ILE A 20 -9.30 -10.83 -16.36
CA ILE A 20 -8.72 -11.41 -15.12
C ILE A 20 -7.20 -11.46 -15.20
N LYS A 21 -6.67 -11.88 -16.35
CA LYS A 21 -5.22 -11.95 -16.54
C LYS A 21 -4.58 -10.57 -16.43
N ASP A 22 -5.13 -9.56 -17.09
CA ASP A 22 -4.63 -8.19 -17.01
C ASP A 22 -4.73 -7.64 -15.58
N ASN A 23 -5.84 -7.90 -14.88
CA ASN A 23 -6.03 -7.52 -13.49
C ASN A 23 -4.98 -8.15 -12.55
N ALA A 24 -4.58 -9.40 -12.76
CA ALA A 24 -3.55 -10.05 -11.98
C ALA A 24 -2.17 -9.38 -12.15
N ALA A 25 -1.82 -8.97 -13.37
CA ALA A 25 -0.62 -8.18 -13.61
C ALA A 25 -0.71 -6.79 -12.94
N ASP A 26 -1.88 -6.15 -13.01
CA ASP A 26 -2.12 -4.88 -12.35
C ASP A 26 -1.98 -4.97 -10.83
N TRP A 27 -2.50 -6.03 -10.19
CA TRP A 27 -2.29 -6.29 -8.76
C TRP A 27 -0.82 -6.30 -8.38
N HIS A 28 -0.01 -7.07 -9.10
CA HIS A 28 1.44 -7.13 -8.85
C HIS A 28 2.10 -5.75 -9.00
N ASN A 29 1.77 -5.03 -10.07
CA ASN A 29 2.32 -3.71 -10.34
C ASN A 29 1.90 -2.66 -9.30
N LEU A 30 0.66 -2.72 -8.81
CA LEU A 30 0.14 -1.82 -7.78
C LEU A 30 0.82 -2.09 -6.44
N ILE A 31 1.02 -3.36 -6.07
CA ILE A 31 1.72 -3.76 -4.85
C ILE A 31 3.19 -3.32 -4.90
N LEU A 32 3.89 -3.53 -6.02
CA LEU A 32 5.27 -3.02 -6.17
C LEU A 32 5.37 -1.50 -6.05
N LYS A 33 4.38 -0.75 -6.55
CA LYS A 33 4.33 0.70 -6.39
C LYS A 33 4.04 1.11 -4.95
N TRP A 34 3.18 0.38 -4.27
CA TRP A 34 2.87 0.58 -2.86
C TRP A 34 4.12 0.43 -1.99
N GLU A 35 4.89 -0.65 -2.15
CA GLU A 35 6.11 -0.87 -1.36
C GLU A 35 7.13 0.27 -1.51
N ARG A 36 7.32 0.78 -2.74
CA ARG A 36 8.22 1.93 -2.97
C ARG A 36 7.76 3.19 -2.24
N LEU A 37 6.45 3.46 -2.25
CA LEU A 37 5.87 4.58 -1.52
C LEU A 37 5.97 4.35 -0.01
N ASN A 38 5.87 3.11 0.46
CA ASN A 38 6.03 2.76 1.86
C ASN A 38 7.44 3.10 2.36
N ASP A 39 8.47 2.73 1.61
CA ASP A 39 9.87 3.04 1.91
C ASP A 39 10.14 4.56 1.90
N GLU A 40 9.62 5.26 0.89
CA GLU A 40 9.70 6.72 0.78
C GLU A 40 9.04 7.40 1.99
N GLY A 41 7.80 7.00 2.30
CA GLY A 41 7.04 7.51 3.43
C GLY A 41 7.70 7.20 4.78
N SER A 42 8.31 6.03 4.95
CA SER A 42 9.02 5.66 6.17
C SER A 42 10.23 6.58 6.41
N THR A 43 10.93 6.93 5.33
CA THR A 43 12.07 7.86 5.39
C THR A 43 11.61 9.26 5.79
N ILE A 44 10.54 9.77 5.17
CA ILE A 44 9.98 11.09 5.49
C ILE A 44 9.43 11.12 6.92
N ALA A 45 8.66 10.11 7.32
CA ALA A 45 8.11 9.99 8.67
C ALA A 45 9.21 10.00 9.74
N THR A 46 10.32 9.31 9.49
CA THR A 46 11.49 9.31 10.40
C THR A 46 12.08 10.71 10.54
N LYS A 47 12.18 11.47 9.44
CA LYS A 47 12.65 12.86 9.49
C LYS A 47 11.73 13.75 10.30
N ILE A 48 10.41 13.64 10.12
CA ILE A 48 9.40 14.38 10.88
C ILE A 48 9.59 14.15 12.39
N VAL A 49 9.72 12.89 12.80
CA VAL A 49 9.95 12.54 14.22
C VAL A 49 11.26 13.14 14.74
N ASN A 50 12.35 13.01 13.99
CA ASN A 50 13.64 13.56 14.39
C ASN A 50 13.62 15.10 14.53
N LEU A 51 12.97 15.80 13.59
CA LEU A 51 12.77 17.26 13.67
C LEU A 51 11.95 17.64 14.91
N GLY A 52 10.89 16.88 15.22
CA GLY A 52 10.08 17.06 16.43
C GLY A 52 10.86 16.89 17.73
N LEU A 53 11.70 15.84 17.82
CA LEU A 53 12.56 15.60 18.99
C LEU A 53 13.61 16.69 19.17
N ASN A 54 14.26 17.12 18.09
CA ASN A 54 15.25 18.20 18.11
C ASN A 54 14.63 19.51 18.59
N LYS A 55 13.43 19.87 18.11
CA LYS A 55 12.68 21.05 18.56
C LYS A 55 12.40 21.02 20.05
N LYS A 56 12.00 19.87 20.60
CA LYS A 56 11.75 19.70 22.04
C LYS A 56 13.02 19.89 22.86
N SER A 57 14.13 19.25 22.47
CA SER A 57 15.41 19.38 23.16
C SER A 57 15.92 20.82 23.23
N ASN A 58 15.77 21.58 22.13
CA ASN A 58 16.15 22.99 22.06
C ASN A 58 15.27 23.87 22.95
N THR A 59 13.98 23.53 23.10
CA THR A 59 13.04 24.29 23.95
C THR A 59 13.28 24.01 25.43
N GLU A 60 13.55 22.76 25.81
CA GLU A 60 13.84 22.36 27.20
C GLU A 60 15.19 22.92 27.70
N SER A 61 16.21 22.95 26.83
CA SER A 61 17.52 23.53 27.17
C SER A 61 17.46 25.04 27.44
N ASP A 62 16.48 25.74 26.87
CA ASP A 62 16.37 27.21 26.95
C ASP A 62 15.62 27.68 28.21
N ILE A 63 14.60 26.92 28.65
CA ILE A 63 13.92 27.14 29.96
C ILE A 63 14.93 27.07 31.12
N LEU A 64 16.00 26.30 30.98
CA LEU A 64 17.07 26.18 31.97
C LEU A 64 18.10 27.33 31.92
N MET A 65 18.07 28.20 30.89
CA MET A 65 19.10 29.20 30.60
C MET A 65 18.63 30.66 30.71
N GLU A 66 17.39 30.93 31.15
CA GLU A 66 16.73 32.27 31.27
C GLU A 66 17.41 33.32 32.19
N GLY A 67 18.69 33.14 32.56
CA GLY A 67 19.49 34.11 33.32
C GLY A 67 20.32 35.12 32.49
N GLY A 68 20.36 35.04 31.16
CA GLY A 68 21.30 35.83 30.34
C GLY A 68 20.69 36.45 29.08
N SER A 69 20.22 37.69 29.18
CA SER A 69 19.67 38.46 28.07
C SER A 69 20.78 38.92 27.11
N LEU A 70 20.92 38.28 25.92
CA LEU A 70 21.60 38.81 24.72
C LEU A 70 21.42 37.95 23.42
N ALA A 71 20.74 36.79 23.43
CA ALA A 71 20.69 35.84 22.29
C ALA A 71 19.31 35.67 21.58
N ALA A 72 18.34 36.57 21.81
CA ALA A 72 16.95 36.37 21.33
C ALA A 72 16.77 36.38 19.79
N GLY A 73 17.69 37.00 19.03
CA GLY A 73 17.58 37.14 17.57
C GLY A 73 17.87 35.84 16.78
N GLY A 74 18.96 35.14 17.11
CA GLY A 74 19.36 33.91 16.39
C GLY A 74 18.51 32.67 16.74
N PHE A 75 17.90 32.64 17.93
CA PHE A 75 16.98 31.58 18.33
C PHE A 75 15.66 31.64 17.54
N SER A 76 15.09 32.84 17.38
CA SER A 76 13.85 33.06 16.62
C SER A 76 13.98 32.63 15.15
N GLU A 77 15.15 32.82 14.52
CA GLU A 77 15.39 32.37 13.15
C GLU A 77 15.55 30.84 13.05
N ASN A 78 16.32 30.21 13.94
CA ASN A 78 16.47 28.75 13.96
C ASN A 78 15.14 28.01 14.19
N LEU A 79 14.28 28.55 15.06
CA LEU A 79 12.99 27.94 15.38
C LEU A 79 11.99 28.09 14.22
N LYS A 80 12.05 29.23 13.50
CA LYS A 80 11.30 29.42 12.25
C LYS A 80 11.75 28.46 11.15
N GLN A 81 13.06 28.33 10.96
CA GLN A 81 13.62 27.41 9.95
C GLN A 81 13.25 25.95 10.24
N SER A 82 13.37 25.50 11.49
CA SER A 82 12.98 24.14 11.89
C SER A 82 11.48 23.88 11.70
N ASN A 83 10.62 24.87 11.97
CA ASN A 83 9.18 24.73 11.72
C ASN A 83 8.87 24.65 10.22
N GLN A 84 9.58 25.43 9.39
CA GLN A 84 9.42 25.37 7.93
C GLN A 84 9.86 24.01 7.38
N GLU A 85 11.01 23.49 7.80
CA GLU A 85 11.48 22.16 7.39
C GLU A 85 10.49 21.05 7.81
N LEU A 86 9.91 21.15 9.01
CA LEU A 86 8.88 20.22 9.46
C LEU A 86 7.62 20.29 8.59
N GLU A 87 7.15 21.49 8.27
CA GLU A 87 5.99 21.69 7.39
C GLU A 87 6.24 21.11 5.99
N GLU A 88 7.42 21.33 5.42
CA GLU A 88 7.82 20.77 4.12
C GLU A 88 7.82 19.23 4.13
N GLU A 89 8.34 18.59 5.18
CA GLU A 89 8.32 17.13 5.29
C GLU A 89 6.89 16.59 5.50
N CYS A 90 6.03 17.28 6.25
CA CYS A 90 4.61 16.93 6.39
C CYS A 90 3.87 16.96 5.04
N VAL A 91 4.12 17.99 4.21
CA VAL A 91 3.55 18.09 2.86
C VAL A 91 4.04 16.94 1.97
N LYS A 92 5.32 16.56 2.06
CA LYS A 92 5.85 15.40 1.32
C LYS A 92 5.19 14.09 1.78
N LEU A 93 5.00 13.91 3.08
CA LEU A 93 4.33 12.71 3.60
C LEU A 93 2.86 12.65 3.16
N GLN A 94 2.15 13.79 3.14
CA GLN A 94 0.79 13.89 2.62
C GLN A 94 0.72 13.44 1.16
N ASP A 95 1.63 13.92 0.30
CA ASP A 95 1.68 13.51 -1.11
C ASP A 95 1.92 12.00 -1.28
N VAL A 96 2.78 11.39 -0.44
CA VAL A 96 2.96 9.93 -0.41
C VAL A 96 1.65 9.21 -0.07
N VAL A 97 0.94 9.66 0.98
CA VAL A 97 -0.33 9.06 1.39
C VAL A 97 -1.42 9.24 0.33
N ASP A 98 -1.45 10.37 -0.37
CA ASP A 98 -2.39 10.60 -1.46
C ASP A 98 -2.11 9.71 -2.67
N LYS A 99 -0.83 9.49 -3.00
CA LYS A 99 -0.42 8.50 -4.01
C LYS A 99 -0.80 7.08 -3.60
N MET A 100 -0.65 6.72 -2.33
CA MET A 100 -1.11 5.43 -1.78
C MET A 100 -2.64 5.30 -1.88
N ALA A 101 -3.40 6.35 -1.58
CA ALA A 101 -4.85 6.37 -1.75
C ALA A 101 -5.27 6.14 -3.20
N ASN A 102 -4.54 6.72 -4.15
CA ASN A 102 -4.74 6.47 -5.57
C ASN A 102 -4.47 5.01 -5.98
N ILE A 103 -3.51 4.34 -5.34
CA ILE A 103 -3.27 2.89 -5.53
C ILE A 103 -4.47 2.08 -5.02
N VAL A 104 -4.93 2.33 -3.79
CA VAL A 104 -6.05 1.61 -3.19
C VAL A 104 -7.34 1.81 -4.00
N SER A 105 -7.59 3.01 -4.54
CA SER A 105 -8.72 3.24 -5.45
C SER A 105 -8.62 2.42 -6.75
N LYS A 106 -7.42 2.16 -7.27
CA LYS A 106 -7.23 1.27 -8.43
C LYS A 106 -7.46 -0.19 -8.07
N MET A 107 -7.03 -0.61 -6.88
CA MET A 107 -7.32 -1.95 -6.34
C MET A 107 -8.83 -2.18 -6.21
N GLU A 108 -9.57 -1.20 -5.69
CA GLU A 108 -11.04 -1.24 -5.59
C GLU A 108 -11.71 -1.42 -6.96
N LYS A 109 -11.22 -0.71 -7.99
CA LYS A 109 -11.73 -0.86 -9.36
C LYS A 109 -11.49 -2.26 -9.92
N ILE A 110 -10.38 -2.91 -9.56
CA ILE A 110 -10.12 -4.30 -9.95
C ILE A 110 -11.14 -5.23 -9.28
N VAL A 111 -11.40 -5.07 -7.97
CA VAL A 111 -12.41 -5.84 -7.25
C VAL A 111 -13.79 -5.70 -7.89
N HIS A 112 -14.20 -4.48 -8.25
CA HIS A 112 -15.47 -4.26 -8.95
C HIS A 112 -15.52 -4.92 -10.33
N ALA A 113 -14.42 -4.88 -11.08
CA ALA A 113 -14.34 -5.53 -12.39
C ALA A 113 -14.49 -7.05 -12.26
N GLU A 114 -13.85 -7.67 -11.26
CA GLU A 114 -13.95 -9.12 -11.03
C GLU A 114 -15.31 -9.55 -10.52
N ARG A 115 -15.96 -8.74 -9.67
CA ARG A 115 -17.36 -8.98 -9.29
C ARG A 115 -18.28 -8.94 -10.51
N GLY A 116 -18.11 -7.96 -11.40
CA GLY A 116 -18.88 -7.90 -12.66
C GLY A 116 -18.63 -9.10 -13.56
N ILE A 117 -17.41 -9.67 -13.55
CA ILE A 117 -17.10 -10.91 -14.27
C ILE A 117 -17.81 -12.12 -13.63
N CYS A 118 -17.92 -12.19 -12.31
CA CYS A 118 -18.69 -13.23 -11.62
C CYS A 118 -20.19 -13.13 -11.94
N GLU A 119 -20.75 -11.90 -11.92
CA GLU A 119 -22.15 -11.66 -12.30
C GLU A 119 -22.43 -12.05 -13.75
N LEU A 120 -21.51 -11.73 -14.66
CA LEU A 120 -21.60 -12.13 -16.06
C LEU A 120 -21.54 -13.65 -16.23
N GLU A 121 -20.70 -14.34 -15.46
CA GLU A 121 -20.65 -15.79 -15.47
C GLU A 121 -21.94 -16.41 -14.95
N ALA A 122 -22.47 -15.92 -13.83
CA ALA A 122 -23.73 -16.39 -13.27
C ALA A 122 -24.89 -16.18 -14.27
N PHE A 123 -24.89 -15.08 -15.01
CA PHE A 123 -25.85 -14.84 -16.08
C PHE A 123 -25.72 -15.83 -17.25
N GLN A 124 -24.49 -16.17 -17.65
CA GLN A 124 -24.23 -17.03 -18.81
C GLN A 124 -24.40 -18.53 -18.52
N TYR A 125 -24.06 -18.97 -17.31
CA TYR A 125 -23.98 -20.40 -16.96
C TYR A 125 -24.85 -20.79 -15.75
N GLY A 126 -25.57 -19.83 -15.15
CA GLY A 126 -26.36 -20.03 -13.93
C GLY A 126 -25.51 -20.04 -12.67
N GLU A 127 -26.14 -20.22 -11.50
CA GLU A 127 -25.48 -20.19 -10.19
C GLU A 127 -24.40 -21.27 -10.01
N LYS A 128 -24.47 -22.36 -10.79
CA LYS A 128 -23.45 -23.42 -10.77
C LYS A 128 -22.14 -23.01 -11.45
N GLY A 129 -22.14 -21.89 -12.18
CA GLY A 129 -20.97 -21.40 -12.90
C GLY A 129 -20.57 -22.29 -14.08
N ARG A 130 -19.36 -22.04 -14.61
CA ARG A 130 -18.78 -22.86 -15.68
C ARG A 130 -18.44 -24.27 -15.18
N ALA A 131 -18.58 -25.25 -16.08
CA ALA A 131 -18.14 -26.62 -15.80
C ALA A 131 -16.60 -26.75 -15.77
N GLU A 132 -15.89 -25.95 -16.56
CA GLU A 132 -14.43 -25.91 -16.60
C GLU A 132 -13.89 -24.52 -16.17
N PRO A 133 -12.81 -24.45 -15.38
CA PRO A 133 -12.13 -23.21 -15.05
C PRO A 133 -11.66 -22.41 -16.27
N MET A 134 -11.63 -21.08 -16.18
CA MET A 134 -11.06 -20.24 -17.23
C MET A 134 -9.54 -20.39 -17.40
N PHE A 135 -8.87 -20.85 -16.36
CA PHE A 135 -7.41 -20.98 -16.29
C PHE A 135 -7.01 -22.40 -15.93
N HIS A 136 -6.40 -22.61 -14.75
CA HIS A 136 -5.90 -23.91 -14.33
C HIS A 136 -6.91 -24.59 -13.41
N THR A 137 -7.07 -24.07 -12.20
CA THR A 137 -7.81 -24.73 -11.13
C THR A 137 -8.87 -23.85 -10.46
N TRP A 138 -8.79 -22.53 -10.61
CA TRP A 138 -9.67 -21.62 -9.87
C TRP A 138 -11.02 -21.42 -10.57
N PRO A 139 -12.15 -21.54 -9.83
CA PRO A 139 -13.41 -20.99 -10.30
C PRO A 139 -13.32 -19.46 -10.33
N THR A 140 -14.13 -18.80 -11.18
CA THR A 140 -14.11 -17.34 -11.33
C THR A 140 -14.32 -16.60 -10.01
N GLN A 141 -15.22 -17.12 -9.17
CA GLN A 141 -15.49 -16.61 -7.82
C GLN A 141 -14.21 -16.47 -6.97
N LYS A 142 -13.24 -17.38 -7.15
CA LYS A 142 -12.01 -17.38 -6.36
C LYS A 142 -11.13 -16.17 -6.66
N PHE A 143 -11.09 -15.72 -7.91
CA PHE A 143 -10.37 -14.50 -8.27
C PHE A 143 -10.96 -13.30 -7.53
N ALA A 144 -12.28 -13.13 -7.57
CA ALA A 144 -12.97 -12.05 -6.89
C ALA A 144 -12.77 -12.09 -5.36
N GLU A 145 -12.83 -13.28 -4.74
CA GLU A 145 -12.54 -13.47 -3.31
C GLU A 145 -11.12 -13.03 -2.96
N VAL A 146 -10.14 -13.47 -3.74
CA VAL A 146 -8.72 -13.16 -3.49
C VAL A 146 -8.45 -11.67 -3.67
N SER A 147 -8.93 -11.07 -4.75
CA SER A 147 -8.82 -9.62 -4.96
C SER A 147 -9.52 -8.82 -3.86
N SER A 148 -10.68 -9.27 -3.38
CA SER A 148 -11.38 -8.60 -2.27
C SER A 148 -10.57 -8.67 -0.98
N LYS A 149 -9.98 -9.83 -0.67
CA LYS A 149 -9.14 -10.00 0.53
C LYS A 149 -7.87 -9.15 0.45
N LEU A 150 -7.20 -9.13 -0.71
CA LEU A 150 -6.05 -8.25 -0.94
C LEU A 150 -6.46 -6.78 -0.74
N TYR A 151 -7.53 -6.33 -1.39
CA TYR A 151 -8.01 -4.95 -1.28
C TYR A 151 -8.28 -4.52 0.16
N GLU A 152 -8.99 -5.33 0.95
CA GLU A 152 -9.33 -4.96 2.33
C GLU A 152 -8.08 -4.80 3.21
N SER A 153 -7.04 -5.62 3.05
CA SER A 153 -5.76 -5.44 3.74
C SER A 153 -5.11 -4.09 3.43
N TYR A 154 -5.01 -3.72 2.15
CA TYR A 154 -4.40 -2.43 1.76
C TYR A 154 -5.26 -1.22 2.14
N LYS A 155 -6.59 -1.38 2.16
CA LYS A 155 -7.53 -0.35 2.62
C LYS A 155 -7.38 -0.08 4.11
N GLN A 156 -7.25 -1.13 4.93
CA GLN A 156 -6.98 -1.00 6.37
C GLN A 156 -5.61 -0.37 6.62
N GLU A 157 -4.57 -0.81 5.89
CA GLU A 157 -3.24 -0.23 6.00
C GLU A 157 -3.24 1.26 5.61
N LEU A 158 -3.94 1.65 4.55
CA LEU A 158 -4.08 3.07 4.19
C LEU A 158 -4.78 3.88 5.29
N ALA A 159 -5.80 3.33 5.93
CA ALA A 159 -6.48 4.01 7.03
C ALA A 159 -5.51 4.28 8.19
N LEU A 160 -4.69 3.30 8.56
CA LEU A 160 -3.62 3.47 9.55
C LEU A 160 -2.62 4.55 9.13
N LYS A 161 -2.13 4.51 7.89
CA LYS A 161 -1.16 5.51 7.40
C LYS A 161 -1.73 6.93 7.38
N LYS A 162 -3.03 7.09 7.11
CA LYS A 162 -3.74 8.39 7.25
C LYS A 162 -3.81 8.85 8.71
N THR A 163 -4.07 7.95 9.65
CA THR A 163 -4.04 8.28 11.09
C THR A 163 -2.62 8.70 11.52
N ILE A 164 -1.60 7.94 11.11
CA ILE A 164 -0.21 8.30 11.42
C ILE A 164 0.12 9.69 10.88
N LEU A 165 -0.19 9.98 9.61
CA LEU A 165 0.03 11.30 9.00
C LEU A 165 -0.57 12.46 9.82
N GLN A 166 -1.77 12.29 10.38
CA GLN A 166 -2.44 13.31 11.18
C GLN A 166 -1.79 13.55 12.55
N GLU A 167 -1.21 12.50 13.14
CA GLU A 167 -0.70 12.53 14.52
C GLU A 167 0.82 12.71 14.62
N LEU A 168 1.57 12.33 13.59
CA LEU A 168 3.02 12.16 13.67
C LEU A 168 3.77 13.44 14.06
N ALA A 169 3.40 14.57 13.44
CA ALA A 169 4.03 15.87 13.71
C ALA A 169 3.56 16.54 15.01
N HIS A 170 2.44 16.09 15.57
CA HIS A 170 1.83 16.65 16.79
C HIS A 170 2.21 15.87 18.05
N THR A 171 2.76 14.67 17.89
CA THR A 171 3.12 13.79 19.01
C THR A 171 4.41 14.27 19.70
N SER A 172 4.32 14.54 21.00
CA SER A 172 5.48 14.93 21.85
C SER A 172 6.07 13.78 22.68
N ASN A 173 5.47 12.59 22.58
CA ASN A 173 5.87 11.37 23.25
C ASN A 173 6.69 10.48 22.30
N ALA A 174 7.98 10.28 22.63
CA ALA A 174 8.90 9.51 21.81
C ALA A 174 8.47 8.04 21.63
N ASP A 175 7.89 7.41 22.66
CA ASP A 175 7.43 6.01 22.56
C ASP A 175 6.29 5.87 21.55
N VAL A 176 5.36 6.83 21.54
CA VAL A 176 4.25 6.88 20.58
C VAL A 176 4.77 7.11 19.17
N SER A 177 5.74 8.03 18.99
CA SER A 177 6.40 8.23 17.69
C SER A 177 7.06 6.93 17.18
N MET A 178 7.72 6.17 18.05
CA MET A 178 8.32 4.89 17.69
C MET A 178 7.27 3.84 17.30
N VAL A 179 6.11 3.81 17.97
CA VAL A 179 4.99 2.96 17.58
C VAL A 179 4.50 3.34 16.18
N TYR A 180 4.34 4.64 15.87
CA TYR A 180 3.93 5.07 14.53
C TYR A 180 4.96 4.72 13.46
N LEU A 181 6.25 4.95 13.69
CA LEU A 181 7.30 4.57 12.75
C LEU A 181 7.34 3.06 12.50
N SER A 182 7.23 2.26 13.58
CA SER A 182 7.19 0.79 13.48
C SER A 182 5.95 0.33 12.72
N SER A 183 4.80 0.91 13.02
CA SER A 183 3.53 0.60 12.36
C SER A 183 3.59 0.94 10.87
N TRP A 184 4.20 2.07 10.50
CA TRP A 184 4.41 2.44 9.11
C TRP A 184 5.31 1.44 8.38
N LEU A 185 6.45 1.08 8.99
CA LEU A 185 7.45 0.20 8.39
C LEU A 185 6.93 -1.22 8.19
N TYR A 186 6.32 -1.81 9.22
CA TYR A 186 5.95 -3.23 9.22
C TYR A 186 4.59 -3.54 8.62
N GLN A 187 3.75 -2.52 8.38
CA GLN A 187 2.47 -2.64 7.66
C GLN A 187 1.56 -3.73 8.26
N PRO A 188 1.12 -3.59 9.52
CA PRO A 188 0.51 -4.67 10.30
C PRO A 188 -0.77 -5.28 9.69
N TYR A 189 -1.44 -4.58 8.77
CA TYR A 189 -2.65 -5.08 8.10
C TYR A 189 -2.35 -5.85 6.79
N ILE A 190 -1.11 -5.85 6.33
CA ILE A 190 -0.65 -6.59 5.15
C ILE A 190 0.10 -7.85 5.61
N GLU A 191 -0.66 -8.91 5.87
CA GLU A 191 -0.11 -10.20 6.31
C GLU A 191 0.66 -10.93 5.19
N ASP A 192 1.58 -11.81 5.57
CA ASP A 192 2.25 -12.73 4.64
C ASP A 192 1.27 -13.65 3.91
N SER A 193 0.09 -13.90 4.50
CA SER A 193 -1.01 -14.60 3.84
C SER A 193 -1.46 -13.88 2.55
N GLY A 194 -1.38 -12.55 2.50
CA GLY A 194 -1.65 -11.74 1.32
C GLY A 194 -0.61 -11.93 0.21
N LYS A 195 0.68 -12.04 0.55
CA LYS A 195 1.74 -12.34 -0.42
C LYS A 195 1.53 -13.70 -1.08
N LEU A 196 1.18 -14.71 -0.28
CA LEU A 196 0.85 -16.03 -0.79
C LEU A 196 -0.36 -16.00 -1.75
N LEU A 197 -1.39 -15.23 -1.42
CA LEU A 197 -2.55 -15.05 -2.28
C LEU A 197 -2.20 -14.39 -3.61
N LEU A 198 -1.34 -13.36 -3.59
CA LEU A 198 -0.85 -12.72 -4.81
C LEU A 198 -0.06 -13.71 -5.67
N GLU A 199 0.89 -14.46 -5.10
CA GLU A 199 1.66 -15.44 -5.87
C GLU A 199 0.77 -16.56 -6.42
N SER A 200 -0.24 -17.00 -5.66
CA SER A 200 -1.24 -17.96 -6.15
C SER A 200 -2.06 -17.41 -7.32
N LEU A 201 -2.49 -16.14 -7.24
CA LEU A 201 -3.20 -15.45 -8.33
C LEU A 201 -2.32 -15.35 -9.59
N LEU A 202 -1.04 -15.03 -9.43
CA LEU A 202 -0.10 -14.90 -10.54
C LEU A 202 0.25 -16.25 -11.17
N LEU A 203 0.38 -17.31 -10.38
CA LEU A 203 0.56 -18.67 -10.85
C LEU A 203 -0.68 -19.14 -11.63
N GLU A 204 -1.87 -18.96 -11.05
CA GLU A 204 -3.14 -19.37 -11.65
C GLU A 204 -3.39 -18.66 -12.99
N THR A 205 -3.00 -17.38 -13.13
CA THR A 205 -3.14 -16.62 -14.38
C THR A 205 -1.96 -16.79 -15.37
N GLY A 206 -0.97 -17.60 -15.00
CA GLY A 206 0.19 -17.93 -15.82
C GLY A 206 1.24 -16.81 -15.95
N HIS A 207 1.31 -15.91 -14.97
CA HIS A 207 2.40 -14.93 -14.80
C HIS A 207 3.60 -15.49 -14.02
N ARG A 208 3.38 -16.57 -13.26
CA ARG A 208 4.43 -17.38 -12.65
C ARG A 208 4.42 -18.78 -13.27
N PRO A 209 5.60 -19.42 -13.39
CA PRO A 209 5.66 -20.82 -13.77
C PRO A 209 5.01 -21.70 -12.69
N LEU A 210 4.46 -22.83 -13.13
CA LEU A 210 3.99 -23.92 -12.27
C LEU A 210 5.15 -24.83 -11.86
#